data_AF-A0A1S8CU94-F1
#
_entry.id   AF-A0A1S8CU94-F1
#
_cell.length_a   1.000
_cell.length_b   1.000
_cell.length_c   1.000
_cell.angle_alpha   90.00
_cell.angle_beta   90.00
_cell.angle_gamma   90.00
#
_symmetry.space_group_name_H-M   'P 1'
#
loop_
_entity.id
_entity.type
_entity.pdbx_description
1 polymer ?
#
loop_
_entity_poly.entity_id
_entity_poly.type
_entity_poly.pdbx_seq_one_letter_code
_entity_poly.pdbx_strand_id
1 'polypeptide(L)'
;MKITLNAEWTRLLQSYKADHQNPRNQFCHKIGIPLIAASLPVGATIIGLPLAVPMFTVGWGFQFAGHIFEGKKPAFVDDKRQLLVGLVWWGQKSGLVDVKTTAEN
;
A
#
# COMPACT_ATOMS: atom_id res chain seq x y z
N MET A 1 6.90 6.50 -13.99
CA MET A 1 5.65 6.38 -14.77
C MET A 1 4.70 7.48 -14.34
N LYS A 2 3.99 8.17 -15.25
CA LYS A 2 3.03 9.23 -14.89
C LYS A 2 1.60 8.68 -14.93
N ILE A 3 0.82 8.92 -13.88
CA ILE A 3 -0.61 8.58 -13.83
C ILE A 3 -1.45 9.79 -13.39
N THR A 4 -2.65 9.91 -13.94
CA THR A 4 -3.62 10.94 -13.54
C THR A 4 -4.82 10.26 -12.90
N LEU A 5 -5.10 10.60 -11.64
CA LEU A 5 -6.26 10.08 -10.90
C LEU A 5 -7.48 10.95 -11.16
N ASN A 6 -8.63 10.32 -11.40
CA ASN A 6 -9.91 11.03 -11.42
C ASN A 6 -10.32 11.49 -10.00
N ALA A 7 -11.46 12.17 -9.87
CA ALA A 7 -11.93 12.73 -8.60
C ALA A 7 -12.15 11.67 -7.50
N GLU A 8 -12.62 10.48 -7.87
CA GLU A 8 -12.88 9.39 -6.94
C GLU A 8 -11.58 8.81 -6.38
N TRP A 9 -10.64 8.45 -7.24
CA TRP A 9 -9.34 7.90 -6.83
C TRP A 9 -8.47 8.94 -6.10
N THR A 10 -8.61 10.22 -6.47
CA THR A 10 -8.01 11.33 -5.73
C THR A 10 -8.51 11.36 -4.29
N ARG A 11 -9.83 11.27 -4.05
CA ARG A 11 -10.40 11.21 -2.70
C ARG A 11 -9.92 10.00 -1.91
N LEU A 12 -9.88 8.82 -2.54
CA LEU A 12 -9.40 7.61 -1.88
C LEU A 12 -7.94 7.76 -1.43
N LEU A 13 -7.07 8.30 -2.30
CA LEU A 13 -5.67 8.56 -1.95
C LEU A 13 -5.52 9.62 -0.84
N GLN A 14 -6.35 10.67 -0.85
CA GLN A 14 -6.36 11.68 0.19
C GLN A 14 -6.82 11.10 1.55
N SER A 15 -7.90 10.32 1.56
CA SER A 15 -8.38 9.60 2.75
C SER A 15 -7.32 8.63 3.28
N TYR A 16 -6.69 7.84 2.40
CA TYR A 16 -5.59 6.96 2.78
C TYR A 16 -4.46 7.74 3.47
N LYS A 17 -4.02 8.85 2.88
CA LYS A 17 -2.98 9.70 3.48
C LYS A 17 -3.42 10.25 4.84
N ALA A 18 -4.66 10.73 4.98
CA ALA A 18 -5.19 11.24 6.25
C ALA A 18 -5.23 10.18 7.36
N ASP A 19 -5.44 8.91 6.99
CA ASP A 19 -5.46 7.80 7.94
C ASP A 19 -4.09 7.23 8.30
N HIS A 20 -3.04 7.59 7.57
CA HIS A 20 -1.68 7.11 7.79
C HIS A 20 -0.71 8.28 8.01
N GLN A 21 -0.84 8.97 9.15
CA GLN A 21 0.02 10.11 9.48
C GLN A 21 1.20 9.71 10.36
N ASN A 22 1.09 8.65 11.16
CA ASN A 22 2.16 8.23 12.06
C ASN A 22 3.38 7.73 11.26
N PRO A 23 4.60 8.24 11.52
CA PRO A 23 5.80 7.84 10.78
C PRO A 23 6.15 6.36 10.95
N ARG A 24 5.83 5.75 12.11
CA ARG A 24 6.03 4.31 12.34
C ARG A 24 5.10 3.48 11.47
N ASN A 25 3.84 3.89 11.38
CA ASN A 25 2.87 3.26 10.50
C ASN A 25 3.31 3.36 9.03
N GLN A 26 3.68 4.55 8.56
CA GLN A 26 4.19 4.74 7.20
C GLN A 26 5.45 3.90 6.93
N PHE A 27 6.37 3.78 7.89
CA PHE A 27 7.57 2.96 7.74
C PHE A 27 7.22 1.48 7.57
N CYS A 28 6.39 0.94 8.46
CA CYS A 28 5.86 -0.41 8.35
C CYS A 28 5.18 -0.64 6.99
N HIS A 29 4.39 0.33 6.50
CA HIS A 29 3.73 0.23 5.21
C HIS A 29 4.72 0.25 4.03
N LYS A 30 5.77 1.07 4.10
CA LYS A 30 6.83 1.12 3.07
C LYS A 30 7.57 -0.21 2.89
N ILE A 31 7.64 -1.02 3.94
CA ILE A 31 8.24 -2.37 3.90
C ILE A 31 7.17 -3.41 3.50
N GLY A 32 6.00 -3.37 4.15
CA GLY A 32 5.00 -4.41 3.96
C GLY A 32 4.34 -4.42 2.58
N ILE A 33 4.04 -3.25 2.01
CA ILE A 33 3.39 -3.14 0.69
C ILE A 33 4.21 -3.83 -0.40
N PRO A 34 5.51 -3.53 -0.60
CA PRO A 34 6.29 -4.20 -1.63
C PRO A 34 6.50 -5.69 -1.35
N LEU A 35 6.60 -6.13 -0.10
CA LEU A 35 6.69 -7.55 0.23
C LEU A 35 5.42 -8.31 -0.20
N ILE A 36 4.24 -7.77 0.12
CA ILE A 36 2.96 -8.35 -0.31
C ILE A 36 2.88 -8.33 -1.83
N ALA A 37 3.14 -7.19 -2.47
CA ALA A 37 3.05 -7.03 -3.92
C ALA A 37 3.98 -7.99 -4.67
N ALA A 38 5.24 -8.12 -4.23
CA ALA A 38 6.24 -8.99 -4.84
C ALA A 38 5.98 -10.48 -4.57
N SER A 39 5.31 -10.84 -3.46
CA SER A 39 4.99 -12.23 -3.17
C SER A 39 4.06 -12.87 -4.20
N LEU A 40 3.19 -12.07 -4.84
CA LEU A 40 2.22 -12.57 -5.84
C LEU A 40 2.89 -13.13 -7.11
N PRO A 41 3.73 -12.37 -7.84
CA PRO A 41 4.43 -12.92 -9.00
C PRO A 41 5.45 -14.00 -8.63
N VAL A 42 6.09 -13.92 -7.45
CA VAL A 42 7.00 -14.97 -6.96
C VAL A 42 6.23 -16.29 -6.74
N GLY A 43 5.08 -16.22 -6.07
CA GLY A 43 4.23 -17.37 -5.75
C GLY A 43 3.48 -17.94 -6.94
N ALA A 44 3.38 -17.19 -8.05
CA ALA A 44 2.85 -17.70 -9.31
C ALA A 44 3.74 -18.78 -9.96
N THR A 45 4.94 -19.01 -9.42
CA THR A 45 5.85 -20.09 -9.85
C THR A 45 5.90 -21.22 -8.81
N ILE A 46 5.95 -22.47 -9.27
CA ILE A 46 6.04 -23.64 -8.37
C ILE A 46 7.30 -23.56 -7.48
N ILE A 47 8.42 -23.07 -8.03
CA ILE A 47 9.70 -22.94 -7.33
C ILE A 47 9.66 -21.77 -6.33
N GLY A 48 8.95 -20.68 -6.65
CA GLY A 48 8.88 -19.48 -5.81
C GLY A 48 7.84 -19.54 -4.69
N LEU A 49 6.90 -20.47 -4.74
CA LEU A 49 5.84 -20.59 -3.72
C LEU A 49 6.38 -20.69 -2.27
N PRO A 50 7.41 -21.50 -1.95
CA PRO A 50 7.99 -21.55 -0.61
C PRO A 50 8.56 -20.21 -0.11
N LEU A 51 9.00 -19.34 -1.03
CA LEU A 51 9.50 -17.99 -0.72
C LEU A 51 8.36 -16.96 -0.63
N ALA A 52 7.32 -17.11 -1.45
CA ALA A 52 6.18 -16.21 -1.46
C ALA A 52 5.39 -16.23 -0.15
N VAL A 53 5.22 -17.41 0.47
CA VAL A 53 4.48 -17.57 1.73
C VAL A 53 5.06 -16.71 2.87
N PRO A 54 6.37 -16.79 3.20
CA PRO A 54 6.94 -15.92 4.23
C PRO A 54 6.94 -14.45 3.82
N MET A 55 7.18 -14.11 2.55
CA MET A 55 7.09 -12.72 2.08
C MET A 55 5.70 -12.12 2.31
N PHE A 56 4.65 -12.85 1.94
CA PHE A 56 3.26 -12.43 2.13
C PHE A 56 2.93 -12.27 3.62
N THR A 57 3.31 -13.26 4.43
CA THR A 57 3.01 -13.29 5.87
C THR A 57 3.75 -12.17 6.62
N VAL A 58 5.05 -11.99 6.37
CA VAL A 58 5.85 -10.91 6.96
C VAL A 58 5.36 -9.56 6.50
N GLY A 59 5.04 -9.42 5.20
CA GLY A 59 4.49 -8.19 4.64
C GLY A 59 3.22 -7.75 5.35
N TRP A 60 2.26 -8.67 5.57
CA TRP A 60 1.06 -8.40 6.35
C TRP A 60 1.34 -8.13 7.83
N GLY A 61 2.30 -8.85 8.43
CA GLY A 61 2.77 -8.58 9.78
C GLY A 61 3.22 -7.14 9.96
N PHE A 62 3.99 -6.59 9.02
CA PHE A 62 4.35 -5.17 9.01
C PHE A 62 3.12 -4.26 8.86
N GLN A 63 2.19 -4.53 7.94
CA GLN A 63 0.97 -3.71 7.79
C GLN A 63 0.21 -3.60 9.12
N PHE A 64 -0.11 -4.75 9.73
CA PHE A 64 -0.88 -4.77 10.97
C PHE A 64 -0.13 -4.14 12.15
N ALA A 65 1.19 -4.36 12.25
CA ALA A 65 2.00 -3.69 13.27
C ALA A 65 1.96 -2.16 13.12
N GLY A 66 2.02 -1.65 11.89
CA GLY A 66 1.87 -0.21 11.60
C GLY A 66 0.56 0.35 12.12
N HIS A 67 -0.55 -0.35 11.87
CA HIS A 67 -1.88 0.02 12.34
C HIS A 67 -2.03 -0.04 13.87
N ILE A 68 -1.35 -0.96 14.55
CA ILE A 68 -1.30 -0.96 16.03
C ILE A 68 -0.66 0.33 16.56
N PHE A 69 0.40 0.84 15.90
CA PHE A 69 1.02 2.12 16.29
C PHE A 69 0.17 3.36 15.95
N GLU A 70 -0.64 3.31 14.89
CA GLU A 70 -1.56 4.39 14.52
C GLU A 70 -2.82 4.40 15.40
N GLY A 71 -3.25 3.23 15.88
CA GLY A 71 -4.51 3.06 16.62
C GLY A 71 -5.76 3.13 15.75
N LYS A 72 -5.61 3.22 14.42
CA LYS A 72 -6.69 3.21 13.44
C LYS A 72 -6.78 1.84 12.77
N LYS A 73 -8.01 1.38 12.49
CA LYS A 73 -8.24 0.16 11.71
C LYS A 73 -7.67 0.29 10.29
N PRO A 74 -7.31 -0.82 9.63
CA PRO A 74 -6.88 -0.78 8.24
C PRO A 74 -7.97 -0.25 7.29
N ALA A 75 -7.61 0.71 6.44
CA ALA A 75 -8.57 1.39 5.55
C ALA A 75 -9.30 0.43 4.59
N PHE A 76 -8.69 -0.71 4.24
CA PHE A 76 -9.31 -1.71 3.37
C PHE A 76 -10.50 -2.44 4.00
N VAL A 77 -10.67 -2.35 5.32
CA VAL A 77 -11.83 -2.88 6.03
C VAL A 77 -13.10 -2.13 5.60
N ASP A 78 -13.00 -0.82 5.37
CA ASP A 78 -14.11 -0.01 4.90
C ASP A 78 -14.26 -0.07 3.37
N ASP A 79 -13.14 -0.09 2.65
CA ASP A 79 -13.14 -0.15 1.19
C ASP A 79 -11.94 -0.92 0.65
N LYS A 80 -12.18 -2.09 0.03
CA LYS A 80 -11.12 -2.96 -0.52
C LYS A 80 -10.25 -2.27 -1.56
N ARG A 81 -10.73 -1.22 -2.23
CA ARG A 81 -9.94 -0.41 -3.17
C ARG A 81 -8.73 0.24 -2.49
N GLN A 82 -8.78 0.44 -1.17
CA GLN A 82 -7.66 0.96 -0.38
C GLN A 82 -6.40 0.07 -0.43
N LEU A 83 -6.53 -1.21 -0.79
CA LEU A 83 -5.36 -2.07 -1.07
C LEU A 83 -4.59 -1.57 -2.30
N LEU A 84 -5.30 -1.20 -3.37
CA LEU A 84 -4.70 -0.63 -4.58
C LEU A 84 -4.19 0.79 -4.34
N VAL A 85 -4.92 1.58 -3.56
CA VAL A 85 -4.49 2.93 -3.16
C VAL A 85 -3.19 2.86 -2.35
N GLY A 86 -3.02 1.85 -1.51
CA GLY A 86 -1.75 1.57 -0.82
C GLY A 86 -0.59 1.39 -1.80
N LEU A 87 -0.78 0.62 -2.88
CA LEU A 87 0.24 0.47 -3.94
C LEU A 87 0.54 1.79 -4.65
N VAL A 88 -0.48 2.59 -4.95
CA VAL A 88 -0.30 3.93 -5.55
C VAL A 88 0.48 4.84 -4.61
N TRP A 89 0.12 4.88 -3.33
CA TRP A 89 0.83 5.65 -2.31
C TRP A 89 2.29 5.21 -2.18
N TRP A 90 2.55 3.91 -2.15
CA TRP A 90 3.91 3.38 -2.08
C TRP A 90 4.72 3.72 -3.34
N GLY A 91 4.13 3.57 -4.53
CA GLY A 91 4.74 3.95 -5.80
C GLY A 91 5.05 5.45 -5.90
N GLN A 92 4.17 6.29 -5.37
CA GLN A 92 4.40 7.73 -5.25
C GLN A 92 5.55 8.03 -4.29
N LYS A 93 5.55 7.40 -3.11
CA LYS A 93 6.53 7.64 -2.05
C LYS A 93 7.93 7.12 -2.39
N SER A 94 8.03 6.11 -3.25
CA SER A 94 9.30 5.56 -3.76
C SER A 94 9.83 6.29 -5.00
N GLY A 95 9.07 7.23 -5.58
CA GLY A 95 9.44 7.95 -6.80
C GLY A 95 9.27 7.13 -8.09
N LEU A 96 8.70 5.92 -8.01
CA LEU A 96 8.41 5.08 -9.18
C LEU A 96 7.24 5.64 -10.02
N VAL A 97 6.28 6.27 -9.34
CA VAL A 97 5.05 6.78 -9.93
C VAL A 97 4.89 8.27 -9.62
N ASP A 98 4.80 9.08 -10.66
CA ASP A 98 4.41 10.48 -10.57
C ASP A 98 2.88 10.56 -10.67
N VAL A 99 2.22 10.90 -9.56
CA VAL A 99 0.76 10.86 -9.40
C VAL A 99 0.22 12.28 -9.46
N LYS A 100 -0.53 12.58 -10.52
CA LYS A 100 -1.32 13.82 -10.64
C LYS A 100 -2.74 13.59 -10.18
N THR A 101 -3.27 14.50 -9.37
CA THR A 101 -4.67 14.45 -8.91
C THR A 101 -5.53 15.47 -9.64
N THR A 102 -6.82 15.21 -9.79
CA THR A 102 -7.75 16.17 -10.43
C THR A 102 -7.86 17.52 -9.71
N ALA A 103 -7.36 17.65 -8.48
CA ALA A 103 -7.28 18.94 -7.78
C ALA A 103 -6.10 19.82 -8.25
N GLU A 104 -5.18 19.26 -9.05
CA GLU A 104 -3.98 19.92 -9.57
C GLU A 104 -4.11 20.28 -11.07
N ASN A 105 -5.28 20.07 -11.67
CA ASN A 105 -5.60 20.41 -13.07
C ASN A 105 -6.42 21.70 -13.16
#